data_AF-A0AAX3W0P5-F1
#
_entry.id   AF-A0AAX3W0P5-F1
#
_cell.length_a   1.000
_cell.length_b   1.000
_cell.length_c   1.000
_cell.angle_alpha   90.00
_cell.angle_beta   90.00
_cell.angle_gamma   90.00
#
_symmetry.space_group_name_H-M   'P 1'
#
loop_
_entity.id
_entity.type
_entity.pdbx_description
1 polymer ?
#
loop_
_entity_poly.entity_id
_entity_poly.type
_entity_poly.pdbx_seq_one_letter_code
_entity_poly.pdbx_strand_id
1 'polypeptide(L)'
;MRNTVTALTLGLCSLPSLAASLAEQFTLIDRGAESALDTRLFSHDGVEIKAWIDGTPVIIAVPIMNEQGKLQGESRYYFKGGKLFGVREPAAQFAFDEQGKLTHWLDNKGQPAEFVSKISMQQREAWLTKRSADLARLFAISPAEEKASSGSVKLKGAELTHWLCNGKLMDLARGDKVTFEQKTLKVSESGIEGEVSLRQDKGWQDLNLKCDVQGTQVTRLTWQPLPGANKPQ
;
A
#
# COMPACT_ATOMS: atom_id res chain seq x y z
N MET A 1 -3.70 38.31 -59.85
CA MET A 1 -4.35 37.99 -58.56
C MET A 1 -5.47 37.00 -58.81
N ARG A 2 -5.26 35.74 -58.43
CA ARG A 2 -6.27 34.67 -58.23
C ARG A 2 -5.50 33.41 -57.87
N ASN A 3 -5.38 33.10 -56.58
CA ASN A 3 -4.93 31.79 -56.12
C ASN A 3 -6.13 31.06 -55.52
N THR A 4 -6.51 30.00 -56.21
CA THR A 4 -7.48 28.97 -55.84
C THR A 4 -7.06 28.27 -54.56
N VAL A 5 -7.97 28.25 -53.58
CA VAL A 5 -7.89 27.42 -52.38
C VAL A 5 -8.41 26.03 -52.74
N THR A 6 -7.54 25.02 -52.73
CA THR A 6 -7.95 23.62 -52.79
C THR A 6 -7.97 23.08 -51.37
N ALA A 7 -9.17 22.97 -50.79
CA ALA A 7 -9.38 22.31 -49.52
C ALA A 7 -9.20 20.79 -49.71
N LEU A 8 -8.08 20.25 -49.24
CA LEU A 8 -7.91 18.81 -49.05
C LEU A 8 -8.65 18.41 -47.78
N THR A 9 -9.86 17.87 -47.96
CA THR A 9 -10.55 17.09 -46.93
C THR A 9 -9.78 15.79 -46.71
N LEU A 10 -8.80 15.81 -45.81
CA LEU A 10 -8.21 14.60 -45.27
C LEU A 10 -9.27 13.94 -44.38
N GLY A 11 -9.78 12.80 -44.85
CA GLY A 11 -10.69 11.95 -44.10
C GLY A 11 -10.08 11.58 -42.75
N LEU A 12 -10.72 12.07 -41.69
CA LEU A 12 -10.56 11.54 -40.34
C LEU A 12 -11.11 10.10 -40.36
N CYS A 13 -10.25 9.14 -40.71
CA CYS A 13 -10.41 7.78 -40.23
C CYS A 13 -10.28 7.83 -38.71
N SER A 14 -11.41 7.99 -38.03
CA SER A 14 -11.54 7.72 -36.60
C SER A 14 -11.27 6.24 -36.39
N LEU A 15 -9.99 5.88 -36.20
CA LEU A 15 -9.65 4.61 -35.58
C LEU A 15 -10.28 4.65 -34.18
N PRO A 16 -11.07 3.63 -33.78
CA PRO A 16 -11.41 3.50 -32.38
C PRO A 16 -10.07 3.32 -31.65
N SER A 17 -9.69 4.28 -30.82
CA SER A 17 -8.65 4.04 -29.82
C SER A 17 -9.18 2.91 -28.95
N LEU A 18 -8.81 1.66 -29.25
CA LEU A 18 -9.11 0.54 -28.37
C LEU A 18 -8.51 0.92 -27.02
N ALA A 19 -9.38 1.18 -26.04
CA ALA A 19 -8.92 1.43 -24.68
C ALA A 19 -8.06 0.23 -24.28
N ALA A 20 -6.86 0.49 -23.75
CA ALA A 20 -5.94 -0.55 -23.33
C ALA A 20 -6.67 -1.54 -22.41
N SER A 21 -6.42 -2.84 -22.60
CA SER A 21 -6.97 -3.88 -21.73
C SER A 21 -6.59 -3.63 -20.28
N LEU A 22 -7.36 -4.17 -19.33
CA LEU A 22 -7.08 -3.99 -17.91
C LEU A 22 -5.66 -4.47 -17.53
N ALA A 23 -5.22 -5.58 -18.11
CA ALA A 23 -3.88 -6.12 -17.90
C ALA A 23 -2.77 -5.19 -18.43
N GLU A 24 -2.98 -4.57 -19.59
CA GLU A 24 -2.06 -3.56 -20.14
C GLU A 24 -2.03 -2.31 -19.26
N GLN A 25 -3.19 -1.85 -18.78
CA GLN A 25 -3.26 -0.72 -17.86
C GLN A 25 -2.50 -1.00 -16.56
N PHE A 26 -2.67 -2.17 -15.95
CA PHE A 26 -1.88 -2.58 -14.78
C PHE A 26 -0.39 -2.62 -15.07
N THR A 27 0.02 -3.17 -16.20
CA THR A 27 1.44 -3.25 -16.60
C THR A 27 2.06 -1.86 -16.79
N LEU A 28 1.31 -0.93 -17.37
CA LEU A 28 1.75 0.47 -17.52
C LEU A 28 1.89 1.17 -16.17
N ILE A 29 0.94 0.95 -15.26
CA ILE A 29 0.98 1.52 -13.91
C ILE A 29 2.16 0.93 -13.12
N ASP A 30 2.37 -0.40 -13.19
CA ASP A 30 3.51 -1.09 -12.55
C ASP A 30 4.84 -0.46 -13.00
N ARG A 31 5.04 -0.32 -14.32
CA ARG A 31 6.28 0.27 -14.88
C ARG A 31 6.48 1.73 -14.45
N GLY A 32 5.41 2.53 -14.49
CA GLY A 32 5.46 3.91 -14.04
C GLY A 32 5.85 4.00 -12.57
N ALA A 33 5.19 3.21 -11.72
CA ALA A 33 5.43 3.16 -10.30
C ALA A 33 6.86 2.74 -9.94
N GLU A 34 7.38 1.69 -10.56
CA GLU A 34 8.75 1.21 -10.34
C GLU A 34 9.82 2.24 -10.70
N SER A 35 9.55 3.09 -11.69
CA SER A 35 10.54 4.07 -12.17
C SER A 35 10.54 5.40 -11.43
N ALA A 36 9.41 5.79 -10.83
CA ALA A 36 9.18 7.19 -10.46
C ALA A 36 8.60 7.41 -9.06
N LEU A 37 8.08 6.37 -8.40
CA LEU A 37 7.35 6.54 -7.15
C LEU A 37 8.12 6.06 -5.93
N ASP A 38 7.88 6.77 -4.83
CA ASP A 38 8.42 6.39 -3.52
C ASP A 38 7.84 5.06 -3.09
N THR A 39 8.71 4.19 -2.57
CA THR A 39 8.32 2.88 -2.06
C THR A 39 8.21 2.92 -0.54
N ARG A 40 7.13 2.34 0.00
CA ARG A 40 6.98 2.08 1.43
C ARG A 40 6.75 0.60 1.72
N LEU A 41 7.20 0.13 2.87
CA LEU A 41 7.08 -1.28 3.29
C LEU A 41 6.67 -1.37 4.76
N PHE A 42 5.45 -1.85 5.03
CA PHE A 42 4.92 -1.95 6.39
C PHE A 42 4.47 -3.38 6.72
N SER A 43 4.78 -3.84 7.92
CA SER A 43 4.18 -5.06 8.46
C SER A 43 2.71 -4.85 8.81
N HIS A 44 1.88 -5.82 8.48
CA HIS A 44 0.48 -5.88 8.89
C HIS A 44 0.02 -7.33 8.87
N ASP A 45 -0.64 -7.78 9.95
CA ASP A 45 -1.15 -9.16 10.08
C ASP A 45 -0.12 -10.26 9.75
N GLY A 46 1.14 -10.05 10.14
CA GLY A 46 2.22 -11.04 9.95
C GLY A 46 2.81 -11.09 8.54
N VAL A 47 2.43 -10.19 7.64
CA VAL A 47 3.04 -10.04 6.31
C VAL A 47 3.61 -8.65 6.10
N GLU A 48 4.59 -8.53 5.20
CA GLU A 48 5.13 -7.24 4.78
C GLU A 48 4.40 -6.77 3.52
N ILE A 49 3.74 -5.63 3.61
CA ILE A 49 2.94 -5.03 2.54
C ILE A 49 3.73 -3.89 1.94
N LYS A 50 3.91 -3.92 0.62
CA LYS A 50 4.64 -2.90 -0.13
C LYS A 50 3.66 -1.95 -0.82
N ALA A 51 3.97 -0.66 -0.84
CA ALA A 51 3.22 0.31 -1.62
C ALA A 51 4.12 1.25 -2.40
N TRP A 52 3.61 1.74 -3.53
CA TRP A 52 4.19 2.81 -4.33
C TRP A 52 3.31 4.04 -4.18
N ILE A 53 3.91 5.17 -3.80
CA ILE A 53 3.21 6.35 -3.29
C ILE A 53 3.51 7.57 -4.17
N ASP A 54 2.45 8.33 -4.49
CA ASP A 54 2.50 9.68 -5.05
C ASP A 54 1.58 10.59 -4.21
N GLY A 55 2.05 10.96 -3.01
CA GLY A 55 1.23 11.53 -1.94
C GLY A 55 0.22 10.56 -1.31
N THR A 56 -0.52 9.81 -2.13
CA THR A 56 -1.39 8.67 -1.76
C THR A 56 -0.93 7.39 -2.47
N PRO A 57 -1.33 6.20 -1.98
CA PRO A 57 -0.97 4.95 -2.67
C PRO A 57 -1.49 4.93 -4.11
N VAL A 58 -0.59 4.58 -5.04
CA VAL A 58 -0.91 4.27 -6.44
C VAL A 58 -1.02 2.76 -6.63
N ILE A 59 -0.12 2.01 -5.99
CA ILE A 59 -0.15 0.55 -5.94
C ILE A 59 0.06 0.10 -4.50
N ILE A 60 -0.71 -0.88 -4.04
CA ILE A 60 -0.43 -1.65 -2.82
C ILE A 60 -0.31 -3.13 -3.20
N ALA A 61 0.84 -3.73 -2.95
CA ALA A 61 1.14 -5.14 -3.15
C ALA A 61 1.09 -5.89 -1.82
N VAL A 62 0.21 -6.89 -1.76
CA VAL A 62 -0.01 -7.73 -0.59
C VAL A 62 0.43 -9.16 -0.94
N PRO A 63 1.45 -9.71 -0.27
CA PRO A 63 1.85 -11.10 -0.48
C PRO A 63 0.76 -12.06 0.02
N ILE A 64 0.59 -13.15 -0.70
CA ILE A 64 -0.29 -14.26 -0.32
C ILE A 64 0.62 -15.39 0.14
N MET A 65 0.56 -15.70 1.43
CA MET A 65 1.36 -16.75 2.07
C MET A 65 0.50 -17.98 2.30
N ASN A 66 1.07 -19.18 2.13
CA ASN A 66 0.41 -20.41 2.56
C ASN A 66 0.53 -20.60 4.09
N GLU A 67 -0.09 -21.67 4.59
CA GLU A 67 -0.06 -22.04 6.02
C GLU A 67 1.36 -22.31 6.57
N GLN A 68 2.32 -22.60 5.69
CA GLN A 68 3.73 -22.83 6.02
C GLN A 68 4.57 -21.53 5.96
N GLY A 69 3.94 -20.37 5.69
CA GLY A 69 4.66 -19.10 5.52
C GLY A 69 5.44 -19.01 4.21
N LYS A 70 5.09 -19.81 3.18
CA LYS A 70 5.68 -19.73 1.84
C LYS A 70 4.81 -18.85 0.93
N LEU A 71 5.45 -17.98 0.17
CA LEU A 71 4.79 -17.15 -0.84
C LEU A 71 4.12 -18.02 -1.92
N GLN A 72 2.83 -17.79 -2.14
CA GLN A 72 2.01 -18.41 -3.19
C GLN A 72 1.62 -17.44 -4.30
N GLY A 73 1.69 -16.14 -4.04
CA GLY A 73 1.33 -15.12 -5.01
C GLY A 73 1.30 -13.74 -4.37
N GLU A 74 0.76 -12.79 -5.11
CA GLU A 74 0.64 -11.40 -4.68
C GLU A 74 -0.67 -10.83 -5.24
N SER A 75 -1.43 -10.15 -4.39
CA SER A 75 -2.54 -9.30 -4.82
C SER A 75 -2.05 -7.86 -4.92
N ARG A 76 -2.28 -7.21 -6.06
CA ARG A 76 -2.02 -5.77 -6.26
C ARG A 76 -3.32 -4.99 -6.35
N TYR A 77 -3.42 -3.93 -5.56
CA TYR A 77 -4.51 -2.97 -5.57
C TYR A 77 -4.01 -1.69 -6.23
N TYR A 78 -4.69 -1.24 -7.27
CA TYR A 78 -4.31 -0.07 -8.06
C TYR A 78 -5.28 1.06 -7.79
N PHE A 79 -4.74 2.26 -7.63
CA PHE A 79 -5.51 3.44 -7.30
C PHE A 79 -5.25 4.56 -8.32
N LYS A 80 -6.29 5.35 -8.60
CA LYS A 80 -6.21 6.58 -9.39
C LYS A 80 -6.88 7.70 -8.60
N GLY A 81 -6.15 8.78 -8.31
CA GLY A 81 -6.66 9.88 -7.47
C GLY A 81 -7.16 9.42 -6.09
N GLY A 82 -6.50 8.44 -5.48
CA GLY A 82 -6.87 7.86 -4.18
C GLY A 82 -8.07 6.92 -4.20
N LYS A 83 -8.70 6.68 -5.36
CA LYS A 83 -9.83 5.73 -5.51
C LYS A 83 -9.36 4.41 -6.07
N LEU A 84 -9.96 3.30 -5.61
CA LEU A 84 -9.69 1.98 -6.15
C LEU A 84 -10.07 1.95 -7.64
N PHE A 85 -9.09 1.69 -8.50
CA PHE A 85 -9.25 1.57 -9.94
C PHE A 85 -9.35 0.10 -10.36
N GLY A 86 -8.57 -0.77 -9.73
CA GLY A 86 -8.61 -2.19 -10.04
C GLY A 86 -7.80 -3.03 -9.07
N VAL A 87 -7.98 -4.34 -9.14
CA VAL A 87 -7.24 -5.32 -8.34
C VAL A 87 -6.77 -6.45 -9.24
N ARG A 88 -5.50 -6.82 -9.15
CA ARG A 88 -4.92 -8.01 -9.80
C ARG A 88 -4.57 -9.02 -8.73
N GLU A 89 -5.23 -10.17 -8.78
CA GLU A 89 -4.91 -11.34 -7.97
C GLU A 89 -4.32 -12.43 -8.89
N PRO A 90 -3.69 -13.49 -8.35
CA PRO A 90 -3.07 -14.53 -9.19
C PRO A 90 -4.04 -15.20 -10.18
N ALA A 91 -5.31 -15.34 -9.80
CA ALA A 91 -6.33 -16.03 -10.58
C ALA A 91 -7.39 -15.11 -11.21
N ALA A 92 -7.37 -13.81 -10.92
CA ALA A 92 -8.46 -12.91 -11.32
C ALA A 92 -8.02 -11.44 -11.41
N GLN A 93 -8.78 -10.66 -12.19
CA GLN A 93 -8.62 -9.22 -12.29
C GLN A 93 -9.97 -8.53 -12.11
N PHE A 94 -9.98 -7.40 -11.42
CA PHE A 94 -11.18 -6.65 -11.09
C PHE A 94 -11.01 -5.20 -11.52
N ALA A 95 -12.03 -4.62 -12.17
CA ALA A 95 -12.04 -3.21 -12.55
C ALA A 95 -13.18 -2.47 -11.86
N PHE A 96 -12.90 -1.23 -11.45
CA PHE A 96 -13.86 -0.33 -10.82
C PHE A 96 -14.04 0.92 -11.67
N ASP A 97 -15.26 1.46 -11.71
CA ASP A 97 -15.52 2.79 -12.26
C ASP A 97 -15.20 3.91 -11.27
N GLU A 98 -15.37 5.16 -11.70
CA GLU A 98 -15.07 6.35 -10.88
C GLU A 98 -15.98 6.53 -9.67
N GLN A 99 -17.13 5.86 -9.69
CA GLN A 99 -18.12 5.78 -8.60
C GLN A 99 -17.78 4.64 -7.62
N GLY A 100 -16.78 3.82 -7.91
CA GLY A 100 -16.34 2.70 -7.08
C GLY A 100 -17.20 1.44 -7.25
N LYS A 101 -17.90 1.30 -8.39
CA LYS A 101 -18.66 0.09 -8.73
C LYS A 101 -17.78 -0.90 -9.47
N LEU A 102 -17.92 -2.19 -9.13
CA LEU A 102 -17.22 -3.27 -9.82
C LEU A 102 -17.85 -3.47 -11.20
N THR A 103 -17.11 -3.18 -12.26
CA THR A 103 -17.57 -3.27 -13.65
C THR A 103 -17.13 -4.55 -14.35
N HIS A 104 -15.97 -5.09 -13.97
CA HIS A 104 -15.43 -6.32 -14.53
C HIS A 104 -14.89 -7.25 -13.46
N TRP A 105 -15.20 -8.54 -13.60
CA TRP A 105 -14.49 -9.65 -12.98
C TRP A 105 -13.97 -10.52 -14.11
N LEU A 106 -12.65 -10.50 -14.29
CA LEU A 106 -11.95 -11.27 -15.31
C LEU A 106 -11.16 -12.40 -14.67
N ASP A 107 -10.98 -13.51 -15.39
CA ASP A 107 -10.07 -14.58 -15.02
C ASP A 107 -8.60 -14.19 -15.26
N ASN A 108 -7.69 -15.14 -15.05
CA ASN A 108 -6.25 -14.93 -15.28
C ASN A 108 -5.87 -14.75 -16.76
N LYS A 109 -6.78 -15.03 -17.70
CA LYS A 109 -6.61 -14.80 -19.14
C LYS A 109 -7.24 -13.48 -19.60
N GLY A 110 -7.82 -12.70 -18.68
CA GLY A 110 -8.51 -11.46 -18.99
C GLY A 110 -9.88 -11.65 -19.63
N GLN A 111 -10.44 -12.86 -19.59
CA GLN A 111 -11.80 -13.14 -20.06
C GLN A 111 -12.80 -12.95 -18.92
N PRO A 112 -14.06 -12.59 -19.19
CA PRO A 112 -15.09 -12.56 -18.16
C PRO A 112 -15.12 -13.88 -17.39
N ALA A 113 -15.04 -13.83 -16.07
CA ALA A 113 -15.04 -15.03 -15.26
C ALA A 113 -16.38 -15.78 -15.41
N GLU A 114 -16.29 -17.09 -15.64
CA GLU A 114 -17.47 -17.94 -15.80
C GLU A 114 -18.30 -17.99 -14.51
N PHE A 115 -19.62 -18.13 -14.64
CA PHE A 115 -20.56 -18.34 -13.53
C PHE A 115 -20.61 -17.22 -12.47
N VAL A 116 -20.20 -16.00 -12.80
CA VAL A 116 -20.32 -14.85 -11.89
C VAL A 116 -21.75 -14.29 -11.91
N SER A 117 -22.44 -14.42 -10.77
CA SER A 117 -23.77 -13.82 -10.59
C SER A 117 -23.70 -12.35 -10.19
N LYS A 118 -24.81 -11.62 -10.32
CA LYS A 118 -24.93 -10.24 -9.79
C LYS A 118 -24.66 -10.16 -8.28
N ILE A 119 -25.10 -11.16 -7.53
CA ILE A 119 -24.88 -11.22 -6.08
C ILE A 119 -23.39 -11.40 -5.78
N SER A 120 -22.72 -12.31 -6.51
CA SER A 120 -21.28 -12.54 -6.40
C SER A 120 -20.48 -11.27 -6.69
N MET A 121 -20.86 -10.51 -7.74
CA MET A 121 -20.27 -9.21 -8.04
C MET A 121 -20.41 -8.22 -6.88
N GLN A 122 -21.61 -8.09 -6.31
CA GLN A 122 -21.86 -7.14 -5.21
C GLN A 122 -21.09 -7.50 -3.94
N GLN A 123 -21.04 -8.78 -3.58
CA GLN A 123 -20.24 -9.25 -2.45
C GLN A 123 -18.76 -8.98 -2.66
N ARG A 124 -18.26 -9.23 -3.88
CA ARG A 124 -16.87 -9.01 -4.24
C ARG A 124 -16.51 -7.53 -4.26
N GLU A 125 -17.38 -6.67 -4.80
CA GLU A 125 -17.27 -5.21 -4.74
C GLU A 125 -17.13 -4.75 -3.28
N ALA A 126 -18.08 -5.13 -2.41
CA ALA A 126 -18.07 -4.72 -1.02
C ALA A 126 -16.79 -5.17 -0.29
N TRP A 127 -16.36 -6.42 -0.51
CA TRP A 127 -15.14 -6.94 0.09
C TRP A 127 -13.89 -6.22 -0.40
N LEU A 128 -13.72 -6.05 -1.72
CA LEU A 128 -12.55 -5.41 -2.31
C LEU A 128 -12.45 -3.93 -1.91
N THR A 129 -13.57 -3.21 -1.94
CA THR A 129 -13.63 -1.79 -1.54
C THR A 129 -13.25 -1.61 -0.07
N LYS A 130 -13.77 -2.47 0.82
CA LYS A 130 -13.40 -2.43 2.23
C LYS A 130 -11.92 -2.77 2.41
N ARG A 131 -11.46 -3.87 1.82
CA ARG A 131 -10.07 -4.34 1.94
C ARG A 131 -9.09 -3.30 1.40
N SER A 132 -9.36 -2.67 0.26
CA SER A 132 -8.48 -1.63 -0.30
C SER A 132 -8.42 -0.40 0.60
N ALA A 133 -9.53 0.01 1.21
CA ALA A 133 -9.55 1.11 2.16
C ALA A 133 -8.75 0.78 3.42
N ASP A 134 -8.92 -0.44 3.96
CA ASP A 134 -8.16 -0.91 5.11
C ASP A 134 -6.64 -0.91 4.81
N LEU A 135 -6.24 -1.39 3.63
CA LEU A 135 -4.85 -1.39 3.17
C LEU A 135 -4.31 0.03 2.96
N ALA A 136 -5.08 0.92 2.33
CA ALA A 136 -4.65 2.29 2.09
C ALA A 136 -4.38 3.05 3.40
N ARG A 137 -5.15 2.79 4.47
CA ARG A 137 -4.92 3.40 5.78
C ARG A 137 -3.56 3.04 6.39
N LEU A 138 -2.98 1.87 6.08
CA LEU A 138 -1.63 1.52 6.55
C LEU A 138 -0.59 2.57 6.10
N PHE A 139 -0.80 3.13 4.91
CA PHE A 139 0.11 4.09 4.28
C PHE A 139 -0.28 5.55 4.48
N ALA A 140 -1.35 5.82 5.24
CA ALA A 140 -1.69 7.18 5.65
C ALA A 140 -0.57 7.77 6.53
N ILE A 141 -0.45 9.10 6.49
CA ILE A 141 0.43 9.85 7.38
C ILE A 141 -0.07 9.65 8.81
N SER A 142 0.80 9.17 9.70
CA SER A 142 0.45 9.01 11.12
C SER A 142 0.40 10.37 11.83
N PRO A 143 -0.30 10.46 12.99
CA PRO A 143 -0.31 11.69 13.78
C PRO A 143 1.08 12.19 14.19
N ALA A 144 2.06 11.28 14.31
CA ALA A 144 3.44 11.66 14.60
C ALA A 144 4.09 12.34 13.37
N GLU A 145 4.00 11.72 12.21
CA GLU A 145 4.52 12.27 10.95
C GLU A 145 3.86 13.62 10.62
N GLU A 146 2.56 13.75 10.85
CA GLU A 146 1.82 15.01 10.65
C GLU A 146 2.38 16.14 11.54
N LYS A 147 2.54 15.89 12.84
CA LYS A 147 3.11 16.87 13.78
C LYS A 147 4.57 17.24 13.48
N ALA A 148 5.36 16.28 12.98
CA ALA A 148 6.72 16.58 12.54
C ALA A 148 6.71 17.45 11.27
N SER A 149 5.87 17.13 10.29
CA SER A 149 5.76 17.88 9.04
C SER A 149 5.23 19.30 9.24
N SER A 150 4.39 19.54 10.25
CA SER A 150 3.89 20.88 10.60
C SER A 150 4.90 21.75 11.35
N GLY A 151 6.07 21.21 11.71
CA GLY A 151 7.08 21.91 12.52
C GLY A 151 6.68 22.09 14.00
N SER A 152 5.64 21.42 14.46
CA SER A 152 5.19 21.48 15.87
C SER A 152 6.10 20.70 16.83
N VAL A 153 7.03 19.91 16.30
CA VAL A 153 7.98 19.09 17.05
C VAL A 153 9.38 19.69 16.94
N LYS A 154 10.08 19.86 18.07
CA LYS A 154 11.45 20.42 18.13
C LYS A 154 12.57 19.37 18.05
N LEU A 155 12.21 18.09 18.02
CA LEU A 155 13.16 16.97 17.92
C LEU A 155 13.90 17.01 16.57
N LYS A 156 15.15 16.56 16.55
CA LYS A 156 16.00 16.50 15.34
C LYS A 156 16.81 15.21 15.30
N GLY A 157 17.37 14.90 14.12
CA GLY A 157 18.28 13.77 13.90
C GLY A 157 17.72 12.44 14.42
N ALA A 158 18.55 11.71 15.17
CA ALA A 158 18.21 10.41 15.75
C ALA A 158 17.00 10.45 16.71
N GLU A 159 16.82 11.54 17.46
CA GLU A 159 15.67 11.68 18.39
C GLU A 159 14.35 11.78 17.64
N LEU A 160 14.31 12.57 16.56
CA LEU A 160 13.13 12.68 15.70
C LEU A 160 12.81 11.34 15.04
N THR A 161 13.83 10.66 14.51
CA THR A 161 13.69 9.36 13.85
C THR A 161 13.06 8.32 14.78
N HIS A 162 13.61 8.18 15.97
CA HIS A 162 13.10 7.26 16.97
C HIS A 162 11.65 7.60 17.37
N TRP A 163 11.33 8.89 17.54
CA TRP A 163 9.97 9.34 17.85
C TRP A 163 8.97 9.01 16.73
N LEU A 164 9.35 9.22 15.46
CA LEU A 164 8.53 8.88 14.29
C LEU A 164 8.26 7.38 14.20
N CYS A 165 9.29 6.56 14.35
CA CYS A 165 9.18 5.11 14.32
C CYS A 165 8.24 4.56 15.41
N ASN A 166 8.38 5.06 16.64
CA ASN A 166 7.49 4.65 17.74
C ASN A 166 6.05 5.11 17.49
N GLY A 167 5.87 6.35 17.02
CA GLY A 167 4.56 6.90 16.67
C GLY A 167 3.85 6.05 15.62
N LYS A 168 4.55 5.70 14.53
CA LYS A 168 4.00 4.87 13.45
C LYS A 168 3.73 3.43 13.90
N LEU A 169 4.59 2.86 14.75
CA LEU A 169 4.35 1.53 15.34
C LEU A 169 3.09 1.50 16.19
N MET A 170 2.91 2.48 17.09
CA MET A 170 1.71 2.56 17.92
C MET A 170 0.44 2.71 17.07
N ASP A 171 0.49 3.53 16.02
CA ASP A 171 -0.63 3.74 15.09
C ASP A 171 -1.00 2.43 14.35
N LEU A 172 -0.01 1.75 13.75
CA LEU A 172 -0.26 0.54 12.96
C LEU A 172 -0.60 -0.68 13.81
N ALA A 173 0.06 -0.86 14.95
CA ALA A 173 -0.13 -2.00 15.84
C ALA A 173 -1.19 -1.75 16.93
N ARG A 174 -1.88 -0.60 16.90
CA ARG A 174 -2.88 -0.18 17.90
C ARG A 174 -2.35 -0.27 19.34
N GLY A 175 -1.09 0.14 19.53
CA GLY A 175 -0.49 0.25 20.84
C GLY A 175 -0.54 1.68 21.38
N ASP A 176 -0.24 1.83 22.66
CA ASP A 176 -0.28 3.13 23.33
C ASP A 176 1.04 3.51 24.01
N LYS A 177 2.00 2.58 24.08
CA LYS A 177 3.33 2.82 24.64
C LYS A 177 4.37 1.89 24.02
N VAL A 178 5.55 2.45 23.73
CA VAL A 178 6.76 1.70 23.34
C VAL A 178 7.85 1.93 24.39
N THR A 179 8.51 0.86 24.81
CA THR A 179 9.72 0.90 25.65
C THR A 179 10.82 0.07 25.02
N PHE A 180 12.06 0.33 25.38
CA PHE A 180 13.22 -0.36 24.83
C PHE A 180 14.38 -0.28 25.81
N GLU A 181 15.33 -1.21 25.69
CA GLU A 181 16.61 -1.11 26.37
C GLU A 181 17.62 -0.45 25.43
N GLN A 182 18.37 0.55 25.92
CA GLN A 182 19.31 1.30 25.08
C GLN A 182 20.38 0.41 24.41
N LYS A 183 20.71 -0.73 25.01
CA LYS A 183 21.70 -1.67 24.48
C LYS A 183 21.18 -2.53 23.34
N THR A 184 19.86 -2.67 23.21
CA THR A 184 19.23 -3.55 22.23
C THR A 184 18.67 -2.81 21.03
N LEU A 185 18.54 -1.48 21.10
CA LEU A 185 18.04 -0.63 20.01
C LEU A 185 19.15 0.23 19.40
N LYS A 186 19.45 -0.01 18.12
CA LYS A 186 20.29 0.87 17.32
C LYS A 186 19.46 2.03 16.80
N VAL A 187 19.92 3.26 17.00
CA VAL A 187 19.24 4.47 16.56
C VAL A 187 20.19 5.32 15.71
N SER A 188 19.71 5.79 14.57
CA SER A 188 20.42 6.69 13.66
C SER A 188 19.46 7.76 13.14
N GLU A 189 19.97 8.71 12.34
CA GLU A 189 19.10 9.71 11.69
C GLU A 189 18.26 9.13 10.54
N SER A 190 18.59 7.92 10.05
CA SER A 190 17.89 7.27 8.94
C SER A 190 16.96 6.14 9.38
N GLY A 191 17.03 5.69 10.63
CA GLY A 191 16.20 4.60 11.11
C GLY A 191 16.58 4.05 12.48
N ILE A 192 15.75 3.12 12.95
CA ILE A 192 16.00 2.31 14.16
C ILE A 192 15.90 0.82 13.85
N GLU A 193 16.72 0.02 14.53
CA GLU A 193 16.70 -1.43 14.40
C GLU A 193 17.04 -2.09 15.75
N GLY A 194 16.20 -3.02 16.21
CA GLY A 194 16.43 -3.73 17.46
C GLY A 194 15.16 -4.04 18.24
N GLU A 195 15.33 -4.42 19.50
CA GLU A 195 14.25 -4.90 20.34
C GLU A 195 13.47 -3.76 21.01
N VAL A 196 12.15 -3.85 20.97
CA VAL A 196 11.22 -2.96 21.66
C VAL A 196 10.10 -3.75 22.31
N SER A 197 9.53 -3.24 23.39
CA SER A 197 8.28 -3.75 23.97
C SER A 197 7.16 -2.77 23.63
N LEU A 198 6.11 -3.28 23.01
CA LEU A 198 4.90 -2.55 22.69
C LEU A 198 3.79 -2.93 23.65
N ARG A 199 3.12 -1.95 24.25
CA ARG A 199 1.90 -2.18 25.03
C ARG A 199 0.68 -2.09 24.13
N GLN A 200 -0.15 -3.13 24.18
CA GLN A 200 -1.45 -3.24 23.52
C GLN A 200 -2.51 -3.64 24.55
N ASP A 201 -3.78 -3.72 24.13
CA ASP A 201 -4.91 -4.11 24.99
C ASP A 201 -4.70 -5.44 25.73
N LYS A 202 -3.95 -6.38 25.13
CA LYS A 202 -3.67 -7.72 25.69
C LYS A 202 -2.45 -7.77 26.62
N GLY A 203 -1.73 -6.65 26.77
CA GLY A 203 -0.52 -6.55 27.58
C GLY A 203 0.70 -6.10 26.76
N TRP A 204 1.89 -6.41 27.29
CA TRP A 204 3.15 -6.12 26.63
C TRP A 204 3.52 -7.23 25.67
N GLN A 205 4.01 -6.84 24.49
CA GLN A 205 4.58 -7.73 23.50
C GLN A 205 5.98 -7.25 23.13
N ASP A 206 6.96 -8.13 23.28
CA ASP A 206 8.32 -7.85 22.84
C ASP A 206 8.46 -8.15 21.34
N LEU A 207 9.07 -7.22 20.62
CA LEU A 207 9.18 -7.19 19.17
C LEU A 207 10.63 -6.96 18.75
N ASN A 208 11.06 -7.63 17.68
CA ASN A 208 12.20 -7.17 16.90
C ASN A 208 11.69 -6.20 15.83
N LEU A 209 12.17 -4.96 15.86
CA LEU A 209 11.70 -3.86 15.03
C LEU A 209 12.79 -3.43 14.04
N LYS A 210 12.37 -3.10 12.82
CA LYS A 210 13.16 -2.32 11.87
C LYS A 210 12.31 -1.19 11.31
N CYS A 211 12.83 0.01 11.36
CA CYS A 211 12.16 1.21 10.87
C CYS A 211 13.14 2.09 10.13
N ASP A 212 12.76 2.54 8.94
CA ASP A 212 13.52 3.50 8.14
C ASP A 212 12.70 4.78 7.97
N VAL A 213 13.37 5.94 8.02
CA VAL A 213 12.76 7.27 7.95
C VAL A 213 13.42 8.09 6.85
N GLN A 214 12.62 8.86 6.11
CA GLN A 214 13.07 9.86 5.15
C GLN A 214 12.38 11.19 5.46
N GLY A 215 13.17 12.18 5.87
CA GLY A 215 12.63 13.47 6.33
C GLY A 215 11.73 13.28 7.55
N THR A 216 10.44 13.59 7.41
CA THR A 216 9.43 13.44 8.47
C THR A 216 8.52 12.22 8.27
N GLN A 217 8.88 11.31 7.36
CA GLN A 217 8.04 10.16 6.99
C GLN A 217 8.73 8.84 7.25
N VAL A 218 7.98 7.87 7.78
CA VAL A 218 8.41 6.49 7.93
C VAL A 218 8.21 5.78 6.59
N THR A 219 9.28 5.25 6.02
CA THR A 219 9.27 4.57 4.71
C THR A 219 9.33 3.06 4.85
N ARG A 220 9.91 2.55 5.95
CA ARG A 220 9.83 1.14 6.33
C ARG A 220 9.43 1.02 7.78
N LEU A 221 8.55 0.08 8.09
CA LEU A 221 8.27 -0.34 9.46
C LEU A 221 7.88 -1.81 9.46
N THR A 222 8.82 -2.67 9.86
CA THR A 222 8.60 -4.10 9.95
C THR A 222 8.86 -4.58 11.37
N TRP A 223 8.01 -5.46 11.88
CA TRP A 223 8.20 -6.04 13.21
C TRP A 223 7.77 -7.50 13.25
N GLN A 224 8.42 -8.24 14.15
CA GLN A 224 8.06 -9.62 14.45
C GLN A 224 8.11 -9.83 15.97
N PRO A 225 7.20 -10.64 16.55
CA PRO A 225 7.29 -11.03 17.95
C PRO A 225 8.63 -11.71 18.24
N LEU A 226 9.25 -11.38 19.38
CA LEU A 226 10.46 -12.09 19.81
C LEU A 226 10.14 -13.56 20.17
N PRO A 227 11.05 -14.51 19.88
CA PRO A 227 10.92 -15.90 20.32
C PRO A 227 10.74 -15.97 21.85
N GLY A 228 9.65 -16.57 22.31
CA GLY A 228 9.35 -16.69 23.74
C GLY A 228 8.52 -15.55 24.35
N ALA A 229 8.07 -14.57 23.55
CA ALA A 229 7.18 -13.48 24.00
C ALA A 229 5.73 -13.94 24.32
N ASN A 230 5.38 -15.19 24.02
CA ASN A 230 4.20 -15.84 24.62
C ASN A 230 4.54 -16.28 26.05
N LYS A 231 4.84 -15.34 26.95
CA LYS A 231 4.78 -15.66 28.38
C LYS A 231 3.30 -15.84 28.74
N PRO A 232 2.88 -17.02 29.25
CA PRO A 232 1.54 -17.15 29.81
C PRO A 232 1.36 -16.09 30.91
N GLN A 233 0.19 -15.47 30.95
CA GLN A 233 -0.23 -14.62 32.07
C GLN A 233 -0.29 -15.43 33.37
#